data_AF-A0A9N9PHP5-F1
#
_entry.id   AF-A0A9N9PHP5-F1
#
_cell.length_a   1.000
_cell.length_b   1.000
_cell.length_c   1.000
_cell.angle_alpha   90.00
_cell.angle_beta   90.00
_cell.angle_gamma   90.00
#
_symmetry.space_group_name_H-M   'P 1'
#
loop_
_entity.id
_entity.type
_entity.pdbx_description
1 polymer ?
#
loop_
_entity_poly.entity_id
_entity_poly.type
_entity_poly.pdbx_seq_one_letter_code
_entity_poly.pdbx_strand_id
1 'polypeptide(L)'
;LAKGHILDNTVRNTEGWIKIMDEWRLDVKYNKLLKNQNKEIIKLHVAQFLCGVTTKKGKPYSRASLKNALSAINRHLQNIKPDWHYNLHDRNEFSSLYEQFDGLLKDMKKKEIGESKSTDGLTTKEIQHILNYKVLDSNTSLGLLKWSFFWISILGATRGGEHVNLHISQIVDTPNGIMLKKNQQKNDQGGLDESQFDLIISFSPDLP
;
A
#
# COMPACT_ATOMS: atom_id res chain seq x y z
N LEU A 1 -10.16 3.24 -26.52
CA LEU A 1 -9.94 3.00 -25.08
C LEU A 1 -8.47 2.70 -24.86
N ALA A 2 -7.70 3.70 -24.44
CA ALA A 2 -6.26 3.56 -24.22
C ALA A 2 -6.01 2.58 -23.06
N LYS A 3 -5.29 1.48 -23.32
CA LYS A 3 -4.75 0.61 -22.27
C LYS A 3 -3.78 1.44 -21.45
N GLY A 4 -4.19 1.85 -20.24
CA GLY A 4 -3.32 2.57 -19.31
C GLY A 4 -2.03 1.78 -19.10
N HIS A 5 -0.89 2.47 -19.21
CA HIS A 5 0.43 1.92 -18.99
C HIS A 5 0.50 1.24 -17.61
N ILE A 6 0.52 -0.09 -17.57
CA ILE A 6 0.65 -0.83 -16.32
C ILE A 6 2.09 -0.63 -15.85
N LEU A 7 2.27 0.01 -14.70
CA LEU A 7 3.59 0.21 -14.07
C LEU A 7 4.28 -1.15 -13.89
N ASP A 8 5.58 -1.27 -14.20
CA ASP A 8 6.34 -2.53 -14.10
C ASP A 8 6.23 -3.23 -12.74
N ASN A 9 6.15 -2.45 -11.67
CA ASN A 9 5.94 -2.96 -10.31
C ASN A 9 4.62 -3.73 -10.16
N THR A 10 3.58 -3.32 -10.88
CA THR A 10 2.26 -3.96 -10.89
C THR A 10 2.30 -5.28 -11.65
N VAL A 11 3.05 -5.35 -12.75
CA VAL A 11 3.28 -6.60 -13.51
C VAL A 11 3.99 -7.61 -12.62
N ARG A 12 5.15 -7.24 -12.05
CA ARG A 12 5.91 -8.12 -11.15
C ARG A 12 5.09 -8.60 -9.94
N ASN A 13 4.30 -7.72 -9.34
CA ASN A 13 3.41 -8.10 -8.23
C ASN A 13 2.35 -9.11 -8.70
N THR A 14 1.82 -8.98 -9.92
CA THR A 14 0.89 -9.96 -10.49
C THR A 14 1.57 -11.32 -10.60
N GLU A 15 2.71 -11.37 -11.29
CA GLU A 15 3.45 -12.61 -11.53
C GLU A 15 3.82 -13.30 -10.21
N GLY A 16 4.23 -12.53 -9.21
CA GLY A 16 4.52 -13.04 -7.87
C GLY A 16 3.33 -13.74 -7.21
N TRP A 17 2.15 -13.10 -7.23
CA TRP A 17 0.94 -13.69 -6.64
C TRP A 17 0.42 -14.90 -7.42
N ILE A 18 0.53 -14.88 -8.75
CA ILE A 18 0.13 -16.02 -9.58
C ILE A 18 1.04 -17.22 -9.33
N LYS A 19 2.35 -17.01 -9.20
CA LYS A 19 3.28 -18.07 -8.82
C LYS A 19 2.92 -18.68 -7.46
N ILE A 20 2.64 -17.85 -6.45
CA ILE A 20 2.22 -18.34 -5.12
C ILE A 20 0.92 -19.12 -5.21
N MET A 21 -0.04 -18.64 -6.01
CA MET A 21 -1.31 -19.34 -6.23
C MET A 21 -1.10 -20.69 -6.89
N ASP A 22 -0.29 -20.77 -7.96
CA ASP A 22 -0.04 -22.04 -8.64
C ASP A 22 0.71 -23.04 -7.74
N GLU A 23 1.69 -22.59 -6.96
CA GLU A 23 2.35 -23.43 -5.94
C GLU A 23 1.34 -23.96 -4.91
N TRP A 24 0.50 -23.09 -4.34
CA TRP A 24 -0.54 -23.50 -3.38
C TRP A 24 -1.54 -24.48 -4.01
N ARG A 25 -1.92 -24.28 -5.27
CA ARG A 25 -2.84 -25.17 -6.00
C ARG A 25 -2.26 -26.57 -6.20
N LEU A 26 -0.94 -26.68 -6.40
CA LEU A 26 -0.25 -27.97 -6.47
C LEU A 26 -0.28 -28.67 -5.10
N ASP A 27 -0.03 -27.94 -4.02
CA ASP A 27 -0.03 -28.49 -2.65
C ASP A 27 -1.41 -29.07 -2.27
N VAL A 28 -2.50 -28.39 -2.66
CA VAL A 28 -3.87 -28.89 -2.44
C VAL A 28 -4.37 -29.84 -3.53
N LYS A 29 -3.49 -30.29 -4.43
CA LYS A 29 -3.75 -31.28 -5.50
C LYS A 29 -4.83 -30.86 -6.51
N TYR A 30 -4.81 -29.60 -6.94
CA TYR A 30 -5.61 -29.15 -8.08
C TYR A 30 -4.90 -29.39 -9.40
N ASN A 31 -5.44 -30.31 -10.19
CA ASN A 31 -4.74 -30.90 -11.33
C ASN A 31 -4.88 -30.11 -12.64
N LYS A 32 -5.81 -29.15 -12.72
CA LYS A 32 -6.12 -28.41 -13.95
C LYS A 32 -5.70 -26.95 -13.85
N LEU A 33 -5.26 -26.35 -14.94
CA LEU A 33 -4.92 -24.91 -14.97
C LEU A 33 -6.14 -24.04 -14.64
N LEU A 34 -5.93 -22.95 -13.91
CA LEU A 34 -6.98 -22.04 -13.46
C LEU A 34 -7.75 -21.45 -14.64
N LYS A 35 -7.05 -21.08 -15.72
CA LYS A 35 -7.61 -20.49 -16.94
C LYS A 35 -8.60 -21.40 -17.69
N ASN A 36 -8.47 -22.71 -17.48
CA ASN A 36 -9.33 -23.72 -18.11
C ASN A 36 -10.57 -24.03 -17.26
N GLN A 37 -10.71 -23.40 -16.08
CA GLN A 37 -11.85 -23.62 -15.19
C GLN A 37 -13.02 -22.71 -15.53
N ASN A 38 -14.22 -23.16 -15.18
CA ASN A 38 -15.42 -22.33 -15.23
C ASN A 38 -15.47 -21.35 -14.05
N LYS A 39 -16.42 -20.39 -14.12
CA LYS A 39 -16.59 -19.35 -13.10
C LYS A 39 -16.71 -19.88 -11.68
N GLU A 40 -17.53 -20.91 -11.47
CA GLU A 40 -17.81 -21.46 -10.14
C GLU A 40 -16.57 -22.11 -9.51
N ILE A 41 -15.79 -22.84 -10.31
CA ILE A 41 -14.54 -23.43 -9.85
C ILE A 41 -13.47 -22.36 -9.61
N ILE A 42 -13.39 -21.33 -10.45
CA ILE A 42 -12.47 -20.19 -10.21
C ILE A 42 -12.84 -19.50 -8.89
N LYS A 43 -14.13 -19.21 -8.67
CA LYS A 43 -14.63 -18.62 -7.42
C LYS A 43 -14.23 -19.44 -6.20
N LEU A 44 -14.44 -20.76 -6.25
CA LEU A 44 -14.08 -21.68 -5.18
C LEU A 44 -12.56 -21.68 -4.92
N HIS A 45 -11.75 -21.85 -5.95
CA HIS A 45 -10.30 -21.89 -5.83
C HIS A 45 -9.73 -20.58 -5.29
N VAL A 46 -10.25 -19.43 -5.74
CA VAL A 46 -9.80 -18.11 -5.25
C VAL A 46 -10.17 -17.92 -3.78
N ALA A 47 -11.40 -18.29 -3.37
CA ALA A 47 -11.81 -18.19 -1.98
C ALA A 47 -10.95 -19.07 -1.06
N GLN A 48 -10.74 -20.34 -1.44
CA GLN A 48 -9.90 -21.27 -0.67
C GLN A 48 -8.44 -20.84 -0.65
N PHE A 49 -7.90 -20.33 -1.76
CA PHE A 49 -6.56 -19.78 -1.81
C PHE A 49 -6.41 -18.62 -0.84
N LEU A 50 -7.29 -17.61 -0.89
CA LEU A 50 -7.20 -16.43 -0.02
C LEU A 50 -7.35 -16.78 1.46
N CYS A 51 -8.13 -17.81 1.80
CA CYS A 51 -8.31 -18.27 3.17
C CYS A 51 -7.21 -19.21 3.66
N GLY A 52 -6.58 -19.97 2.75
CA GLY A 52 -5.61 -21.01 3.09
C GLY A 52 -4.15 -20.65 2.85
N VAL A 53 -3.86 -19.58 2.12
CA VAL A 53 -2.49 -19.23 1.74
C VAL A 53 -1.69 -18.70 2.94
N THR A 54 -0.52 -19.29 3.15
CA THR A 54 0.45 -18.86 4.17
C THR A 54 1.79 -18.55 3.55
N THR A 55 2.56 -17.68 4.22
CA THR A 55 3.97 -17.47 3.89
C THR A 55 4.76 -18.78 3.99
N LYS A 56 5.98 -18.82 3.41
CA LYS A 56 6.90 -19.97 3.54
C LYS A 56 7.21 -20.37 4.99
N LYS A 57 7.00 -19.47 5.96
CA LYS A 57 7.17 -19.71 7.39
C LYS A 57 5.89 -20.18 8.08
N GLY A 58 4.84 -20.52 7.33
CA GLY A 58 3.53 -20.90 7.85
C GLY A 58 2.72 -19.77 8.47
N LYS A 59 3.19 -18.50 8.38
CA LYS A 59 2.46 -17.35 8.93
C LYS A 59 1.41 -16.83 7.93
N PRO A 60 0.27 -16.33 8.41
CA PRO A 60 -0.74 -15.70 7.56
C PRO A 60 -0.17 -14.44 6.90
N TYR A 61 -0.62 -14.15 5.68
CA TYR A 61 -0.35 -12.88 5.01
C TYR A 61 -1.11 -11.73 5.66
N SER A 62 -0.66 -10.49 5.42
CA SER A 62 -1.38 -9.30 5.89
C SER A 62 -2.72 -9.11 5.20
N ARG A 63 -3.66 -8.41 5.84
CA ARG A 63 -4.96 -8.04 5.23
C ARG A 63 -4.79 -7.31 3.90
N ALA A 64 -3.82 -6.40 3.82
CA ALA A 64 -3.51 -5.65 2.61
C ALA A 64 -2.92 -6.55 1.51
N SER A 65 -2.02 -7.46 1.87
CA SER A 65 -1.44 -8.44 0.96
C SER A 65 -2.50 -9.34 0.33
N LEU A 66 -3.47 -9.83 1.11
CA LEU A 66 -4.55 -10.67 0.60
C LEU A 66 -5.48 -9.91 -0.36
N LYS A 67 -5.80 -8.64 -0.06
CA LYS A 67 -6.55 -7.79 -1.00
C LYS A 67 -5.77 -7.57 -2.31
N ASN A 68 -4.47 -7.35 -2.21
CA ASN A 68 -3.59 -7.22 -3.37
C ASN A 68 -3.51 -8.53 -4.19
N ALA A 69 -3.54 -9.69 -3.52
CA ALA A 69 -3.59 -10.99 -4.18
C ALA A 69 -4.88 -11.15 -5.00
N LEU A 70 -6.05 -10.79 -4.45
CA LEU A 70 -7.32 -10.81 -5.16
C LEU A 70 -7.27 -9.92 -6.43
N SER A 71 -6.74 -8.70 -6.31
CA SER A 71 -6.59 -7.80 -7.47
C SER A 71 -5.59 -8.32 -8.50
N ALA A 72 -4.51 -8.97 -8.07
CA ALA A 72 -3.56 -9.61 -8.98
C ALA A 72 -4.20 -10.76 -9.76
N ILE A 73 -4.96 -11.63 -9.09
CA ILE A 73 -5.67 -12.75 -9.71
C ILE A 73 -6.73 -12.24 -10.70
N ASN A 74 -7.50 -11.22 -10.31
CA ASN A 74 -8.51 -10.61 -11.19
C ASN A 74 -7.88 -10.08 -12.48
N ARG A 75 -6.80 -9.31 -12.36
CA ARG A 75 -6.05 -8.79 -13.52
C ARG A 75 -5.49 -9.92 -14.38
N HIS A 76 -4.95 -10.97 -13.76
CA HIS A 76 -4.41 -12.10 -14.50
C HIS A 76 -5.49 -12.79 -15.33
N LEU A 77 -6.65 -13.12 -14.74
CA LEU A 77 -7.76 -13.76 -15.44
C LEU A 77 -8.25 -12.93 -16.64
N GLN A 78 -8.41 -11.62 -16.45
CA GLN A 78 -8.77 -10.69 -17.53
C GLN A 78 -7.77 -10.69 -18.69
N ASN A 79 -6.49 -10.96 -18.43
CA ASN A 79 -5.45 -10.98 -19.45
C ASN A 79 -5.32 -12.32 -20.16
N ILE A 80 -5.48 -13.44 -19.45
CA ILE A 80 -5.13 -14.77 -19.97
C ILE A 80 -6.33 -15.61 -20.43
N LYS A 81 -7.55 -15.22 -20.05
CA LYS A 81 -8.77 -15.97 -20.33
C LYS A 81 -9.70 -15.12 -21.23
N PRO A 82 -9.74 -15.37 -22.55
CA PRO A 82 -10.49 -14.53 -23.50
C PRO A 82 -12.00 -14.46 -23.24
N ASP A 83 -12.58 -15.53 -22.71
CA ASP A 83 -14.01 -15.66 -22.34
C ASP A 83 -14.32 -15.15 -20.91
N TRP A 84 -13.33 -14.54 -20.24
CA TRP A 84 -13.51 -14.01 -18.89
C TRP A 84 -14.01 -12.56 -18.93
N HIS A 85 -15.31 -12.40 -18.79
CA HIS A 85 -15.98 -11.09 -18.72
C HIS A 85 -16.36 -10.68 -17.29
N TYR A 86 -15.93 -11.46 -16.31
CA TYR A 86 -16.29 -11.27 -14.91
C TYR A 86 -15.26 -10.41 -14.16
N ASN A 87 -15.72 -9.76 -13.11
CA ASN A 87 -14.86 -9.00 -12.20
C ASN A 87 -14.93 -9.64 -10.81
N LEU A 88 -13.81 -10.19 -10.32
CA LEU A 88 -13.75 -10.76 -8.96
C LEU A 88 -14.01 -9.71 -7.86
N HIS A 89 -14.01 -8.42 -8.20
CA HIS A 89 -14.41 -7.35 -7.29
C HIS A 89 -15.93 -7.11 -7.23
N ASP A 90 -16.72 -7.74 -8.10
CA ASP A 90 -18.18 -7.69 -8.03
C ASP A 90 -18.68 -8.54 -6.86
N ARG A 91 -19.11 -7.86 -5.79
CA ARG A 91 -19.60 -8.49 -4.56
C ARG A 91 -20.95 -9.19 -4.74
N ASN A 92 -21.76 -8.76 -5.70
CA ASN A 92 -23.06 -9.38 -5.97
C ASN A 92 -22.85 -10.68 -6.73
N GLU A 93 -22.00 -10.66 -7.76
CA GLU A 93 -21.71 -11.84 -8.56
C GLU A 93 -20.86 -12.89 -7.81
N PHE A 94 -19.93 -12.44 -6.96
CA PHE A 94 -19.03 -13.30 -6.18
C PHE A 94 -19.36 -13.30 -4.68
N SER A 95 -20.64 -13.23 -4.31
CA SER A 95 -21.10 -13.15 -2.92
C SER A 95 -20.47 -14.20 -1.99
N SER A 96 -20.55 -15.48 -2.36
CA SER A 96 -19.95 -16.60 -1.59
C SER A 96 -18.43 -16.51 -1.39
N LEU A 97 -17.70 -15.87 -2.32
CA LEU A 97 -16.27 -15.59 -2.13
C LEU A 97 -16.07 -14.49 -1.10
N TYR A 98 -16.89 -13.44 -1.15
CA TYR A 98 -16.82 -12.34 -0.19
C TYR A 98 -17.31 -12.72 1.21
N GLU A 99 -18.29 -13.61 1.34
CA GLU A 99 -18.72 -14.14 2.64
C GLU A 99 -17.54 -14.80 3.38
N GLN A 100 -16.79 -15.64 2.68
CA GLN A 100 -15.59 -16.30 3.24
C GLN A 100 -14.46 -15.30 3.47
N PHE A 101 -14.17 -14.46 2.47
CA PHE A 101 -13.03 -13.56 2.51
C PHE A 101 -13.22 -12.42 3.51
N ASP A 102 -14.38 -11.79 3.58
CA ASP A 102 -14.68 -10.77 4.59
C ASP A 102 -14.75 -11.40 5.99
N GLY A 103 -15.22 -12.64 6.13
CA GLY A 103 -15.17 -13.41 7.37
C GLY A 103 -13.73 -13.55 7.89
N LEU A 104 -12.81 -13.98 7.02
CA LEU A 104 -11.38 -14.07 7.31
C LEU A 104 -10.81 -12.71 7.72
N LEU A 105 -11.06 -11.65 6.93
CA LEU A 105 -10.50 -10.33 7.21
C LEU A 105 -11.01 -9.73 8.54
N LYS A 106 -12.27 -10.02 8.91
CA LYS A 106 -12.85 -9.64 10.22
C LYS A 106 -12.19 -10.40 11.36
N ASP A 107 -12.00 -11.71 11.21
CA ASP A 107 -11.32 -12.54 12.23
C ASP A 107 -9.86 -12.11 12.42
N MET A 108 -9.13 -11.86 11.33
CA MET A 108 -7.77 -11.32 11.37
C MET A 108 -7.70 -9.98 12.10
N LYS A 109 -8.66 -9.08 11.85
CA LYS A 109 -8.74 -7.79 12.56
C LYS A 109 -8.98 -7.99 14.06
N LYS A 110 -9.91 -8.89 14.43
CA LYS A 110 -10.23 -9.17 15.83
C LYS A 110 -9.04 -9.78 16.59
N LYS A 111 -8.21 -10.56 15.90
CA LYS A 111 -7.03 -11.24 16.47
C LYS A 111 -5.73 -10.44 16.29
N GLU A 112 -5.78 -9.24 15.72
CA GLU A 112 -4.61 -8.41 15.39
C GLU A 112 -3.57 -9.17 14.52
N ILE A 113 -4.04 -10.13 13.72
CA ILE A 113 -3.21 -10.98 12.87
C ILE A 113 -2.91 -10.27 11.56
N GLY A 114 -1.64 -10.23 11.19
CA GLY A 114 -1.22 -9.70 9.89
C GLY A 114 -1.39 -8.18 9.79
N GLU A 115 -1.53 -7.48 10.91
CA GLU A 115 -1.19 -6.06 10.93
C GLU A 115 0.31 -5.94 10.73
N SER A 116 0.73 -5.13 9.76
CA SER A 116 2.09 -4.60 9.85
C SER A 116 2.10 -3.80 11.15
N LYS A 117 2.93 -4.19 12.13
CA LYS A 117 3.32 -3.24 13.17
C LYS A 117 3.65 -1.95 12.44
N SER A 118 2.92 -0.86 12.69
CA SER A 118 3.46 0.44 12.29
C SER A 118 4.85 0.44 12.88
N THR A 119 5.88 0.56 12.05
CA THR A 119 7.22 0.77 12.58
C THR A 119 7.10 1.97 13.49
N ASP A 120 7.58 1.83 14.73
CA ASP A 120 7.59 2.95 15.66
C ASP A 120 8.23 4.14 14.93
N GLY A 121 7.57 5.30 15.03
CA GLY A 121 8.15 6.52 14.50
C GLY A 121 9.51 6.76 15.14
N LEU A 122 10.38 7.50 14.45
CA LEU A 122 11.65 7.92 15.04
C LEU A 122 11.37 8.64 16.36
N THR A 123 12.04 8.21 17.43
CA THR A 123 12.00 8.91 18.71
C THR A 123 12.72 10.25 18.62
N THR A 124 12.42 11.19 19.51
CA THR A 124 13.12 12.49 19.57
C THR A 124 14.64 12.32 19.67
N LYS A 125 15.13 11.30 20.39
CA LYS A 125 16.56 10.99 20.51
C LYS A 125 17.17 10.52 19.20
N GLU A 126 16.47 9.67 18.45
CA GLU A 126 16.93 9.21 17.14
C GLU A 126 16.92 10.35 16.12
N ILE A 127 15.90 11.21 16.15
CA ILE A 127 15.85 12.42 15.33
C ILE A 127 17.05 13.32 15.65
N GLN A 128 17.32 13.62 16.93
CA GLN A 128 18.48 14.41 17.35
C GLN A 128 19.80 13.77 16.91
N HIS A 129 19.93 12.45 17.03
CA HIS A 129 21.12 11.74 16.61
C HIS A 129 21.35 11.85 15.09
N ILE A 130 20.29 11.71 14.29
CA ILE A 130 20.35 11.90 12.83
C ILE A 130 20.74 13.34 12.50
N LEU A 131 20.06 14.32 13.08
CA LEU A 131 20.31 15.75 12.81
C LEU A 131 21.74 16.19 13.16
N ASN A 132 22.36 15.58 14.18
CA ASN A 132 23.73 15.87 14.60
C ASN A 132 24.80 15.11 13.77
N TYR A 133 24.39 14.32 12.80
CA TYR A 133 25.32 13.57 11.97
C TYR A 133 26.02 14.49 10.96
N LYS A 134 27.34 14.32 10.77
CA LYS A 134 28.18 15.22 9.93
C LYS A 134 27.65 15.43 8.50
N VAL A 135 26.92 14.46 7.94
CA VAL A 135 26.35 14.54 6.59
C VAL A 135 25.20 15.56 6.49
N LEU A 136 24.60 15.94 7.62
CA LEU A 136 23.52 16.91 7.77
C LEU A 136 24.01 18.27 8.31
N ASP A 137 25.32 18.55 8.20
CA ASP A 137 25.93 19.80 8.64
C ASP A 137 25.35 21.01 7.89
N SER A 138 24.56 21.82 8.59
CA SER A 138 23.88 23.00 8.07
C SER A 138 24.84 24.11 7.63
N ASN A 139 26.12 24.03 7.98
CA ASN A 139 27.14 24.98 7.50
C ASN A 139 27.57 24.71 6.05
N THR A 140 27.16 23.58 5.47
CA THR A 140 27.40 23.27 4.06
C THR A 140 26.10 23.33 3.28
N SER A 141 26.15 23.81 2.03
CA SER A 141 24.95 23.87 1.17
C SER A 141 24.28 22.51 0.98
N LEU A 142 25.08 21.44 0.83
CA LEU A 142 24.57 20.08 0.71
C LEU A 142 24.01 19.53 2.02
N GLY A 143 24.65 19.82 3.15
CA GLY A 143 24.17 19.38 4.46
C GLY A 143 22.88 20.10 4.84
N LEU A 144 22.78 21.41 4.59
CA LEU A 144 21.55 22.19 4.75
C LEU A 144 20.40 21.64 3.89
N LEU A 145 20.67 21.31 2.62
CA LEU A 145 19.66 20.72 1.73
C LEU A 145 19.13 19.38 2.30
N LYS A 146 20.03 18.51 2.76
CA LYS A 146 19.63 17.22 3.37
C LYS A 146 18.89 17.42 4.70
N TRP A 147 19.27 18.44 5.47
CA TRP A 147 18.63 18.81 6.74
C TRP A 147 17.20 19.28 6.51
N SER A 148 16.99 20.21 5.57
CA SER A 148 15.65 20.66 5.17
C SER A 148 14.80 19.52 4.61
N PHE A 149 15.39 18.67 3.76
CA PHE A 149 14.73 17.49 3.21
C PHE A 149 14.23 16.53 4.31
N PHE A 150 15.06 16.27 5.31
CA PHE A 150 14.73 15.38 6.41
C PHE A 150 13.56 15.94 7.24
N TRP A 151 13.57 17.24 7.55
CA TRP A 151 12.46 17.90 8.24
C TRP A 151 11.16 17.88 7.46
N ILE A 152 11.20 18.18 6.15
CA ILE A 152 10.02 18.11 5.28
C ILE A 152 9.49 16.67 5.21
N SER A 153 10.38 15.67 5.26
CA SER A 153 9.99 14.25 5.24
C SER A 153 9.34 13.80 6.55
N ILE A 154 9.86 14.22 7.71
CA ILE A 154 9.30 13.88 9.02
C ILE A 154 7.98 14.63 9.26
N LEU A 155 7.99 15.95 9.11
CA LEU A 155 6.83 16.78 9.41
C LEU A 155 5.76 16.57 8.33
N GLY A 156 6.17 16.67 7.07
CA GLY A 156 5.30 16.53 5.92
C GLY A 156 4.93 15.09 5.59
N ALA A 157 5.42 14.06 6.29
CA ALA A 157 5.14 12.65 6.02
C ALA A 157 5.16 12.27 4.51
N THR A 158 6.04 12.91 3.74
CA THR A 158 6.06 12.76 2.28
C THR A 158 6.59 11.38 1.90
N ARG A 159 5.86 10.65 1.05
CA ARG A 159 6.18 9.26 0.67
C ARG A 159 6.46 9.13 -0.82
N GLY A 160 7.05 8.01 -1.25
CA GLY A 160 7.01 7.57 -2.64
C GLY A 160 7.40 8.58 -3.73
N GLY A 161 8.50 9.33 -3.54
CA GLY A 161 9.00 10.29 -4.54
C GLY A 161 8.33 11.68 -4.51
N GLU A 162 7.37 11.92 -3.60
CA GLU A 162 6.70 13.23 -3.43
C GLU A 162 7.67 14.38 -3.17
N HIS A 163 8.75 14.10 -2.45
CA HIS A 163 9.80 15.07 -2.17
C HIS A 163 10.51 15.58 -3.43
N VAL A 164 10.45 14.85 -4.55
CA VAL A 164 11.05 15.26 -5.83
C VAL A 164 10.16 16.27 -6.57
N ASN A 165 8.84 16.18 -6.36
CA ASN A 165 7.84 17.01 -7.05
C ASN A 165 7.30 18.15 -6.18
N LEU A 166 7.90 18.36 -5.00
CA LEU A 166 7.46 19.39 -4.07
C LEU A 166 7.82 20.76 -4.63
N HIS A 167 6.81 21.56 -4.93
CA HIS A 167 6.98 22.90 -5.46
C HIS A 167 7.07 23.92 -4.32
N ILE A 168 7.89 24.97 -4.49
CA ILE A 168 8.07 26.00 -3.46
C ILE A 168 6.75 26.68 -3.06
N SER A 169 5.82 26.82 -4.00
CA SER A 169 4.49 27.40 -3.75
C SER A 169 3.61 26.56 -2.80
N GLN A 170 4.01 25.32 -2.51
CA GLN A 170 3.33 24.46 -1.55
C GLN A 170 3.82 24.70 -0.11
N ILE A 171 4.93 25.41 0.07
CA ILE A 171 5.44 25.83 1.37
C ILE A 171 5.02 27.28 1.56
N VAL A 172 4.12 27.53 2.51
CA VAL A 172 3.58 28.85 2.79
C VAL A 172 3.96 29.25 4.20
N ASP A 173 4.71 30.34 4.33
CA ASP A 173 4.99 30.93 5.64
C ASP A 173 3.70 31.50 6.24
N THR A 174 3.53 31.30 7.54
CA THR A 174 2.42 31.83 8.33
C THR A 174 2.98 32.54 9.57
N PRO A 175 2.23 33.45 10.21
CA PRO A 175 2.70 34.14 11.41
C PRO A 175 3.16 33.21 12.54
N ASN A 176 2.63 31.99 12.59
CA ASN A 176 2.83 31.05 13.69
C ASN A 176 3.54 29.76 13.24
N GLY A 177 4.14 29.71 12.05
CA GLY A 177 4.67 28.46 11.52
C GLY A 177 4.75 28.37 10.00
N ILE A 178 4.81 27.15 9.50
CA ILE A 178 4.84 26.84 8.07
C ILE A 178 3.63 25.98 7.73
N MET A 179 2.91 26.33 6.67
CA MET A 179 1.84 25.52 6.10
C MET A 179 2.35 24.78 4.87
N LEU A 180 2.24 23.45 4.88
CA LEU A 180 2.55 22.60 3.73
C LEU A 180 1.26 22.17 3.04
N LYS A 181 1.03 22.70 1.83
CA LYS A 181 -0.12 22.36 0.99
C LYS A 181 0.11 21.05 0.25
N LYS A 182 -0.59 19.99 0.67
CA LYS A 182 -0.51 18.69 0.00
C LYS A 182 -1.66 18.48 -0.97
N ASN A 183 -1.33 17.91 -2.13
CA ASN A 183 -2.32 17.37 -3.05
C ASN A 183 -2.77 15.99 -2.57
N GLN A 184 -4.03 15.62 -2.86
CA GLN A 184 -4.58 14.30 -2.52
C GLN A 184 -3.71 13.16 -3.06
N GLN A 185 -3.37 12.19 -2.21
CA GLN A 185 -2.57 11.03 -2.59
C GLN A 185 -3.43 9.79 -2.80
N LYS A 186 -2.98 8.93 -3.72
CA LYS A 186 -3.57 7.60 -3.96
C LYS A 186 -3.58 6.70 -2.71
N ASN A 187 -2.72 6.96 -1.73
CA ASN A 187 -2.56 6.17 -0.51
C ASN A 187 -3.04 6.87 0.76
N ASP A 188 -3.63 8.06 0.64
CA ASP A 188 -4.31 8.70 1.78
C ASP A 188 -5.60 7.92 2.03
N GLN A 189 -5.55 6.98 2.99
CA GLN A 189 -6.74 6.25 3.43
C GLN A 189 -7.64 7.20 4.23
N GLY A 190 -8.44 8.01 3.52
CA GLY A 190 -9.24 9.07 4.14
C GLY A 190 -10.34 9.67 3.27
N GLY A 191 -10.95 8.92 2.34
CA GLY A 191 -12.24 9.28 1.74
C GLY A 191 -12.26 10.47 0.76
N LEU A 192 -13.27 10.46 -0.12
CA LEU A 192 -13.60 11.58 -1.00
C LEU A 192 -14.30 12.66 -0.17
N ASP A 193 -13.60 13.75 0.10
CA ASP A 193 -14.15 15.11 0.12
C ASP A 193 -13.00 16.03 -0.31
N GLU A 194 -13.30 17.07 -1.10
CA GLU A 194 -12.39 18.02 -1.74
C GLU A 194 -11.57 18.85 -0.73
N SER A 195 -10.75 18.19 0.08
CA SER A 195 -9.90 18.84 1.07
C SER A 195 -8.44 18.67 0.66
N GLN A 196 -7.79 19.79 0.35
CA GLN A 196 -6.35 19.91 0.51
C GLN A 196 -6.02 19.56 1.96
N PHE A 197 -5.13 18.59 2.17
CA PHE A 197 -4.60 18.31 3.49
C PHE A 197 -3.49 19.32 3.77
N ASP A 198 -3.90 20.52 4.20
CA ASP A 198 -2.96 21.53 4.67
C ASP A 198 -2.41 21.08 6.01
N LEU A 199 -1.11 20.76 6.02
CA LEU A 199 -0.41 20.47 7.25
C LEU A 199 0.16 21.76 7.81
N ILE A 200 -0.39 22.20 8.94
CA ILE A 200 0.15 23.35 9.68
C ILE A 200 1.22 22.83 10.64
N ILE A 201 2.46 23.26 10.41
CA ILE A 201 3.60 23.07 11.30
C ILE A 201 3.73 24.34 12.11
N SER A 202 3.15 24.37 13.30
CA SER A 202 3.27 25.52 14.20
C SER A 202 4.66 25.58 14.81
N PHE A 203 5.24 26.78 14.87
CA PHE A 203 6.34 27.05 15.78
C PHE A 203 5.80 27.07 17.20
N SER A 204 6.51 26.43 18.12
CA SER A 204 6.16 26.53 19.55
C SER A 204 6.27 28.00 19.96
N PRO A 205 5.27 28.57 20.66
CA PRO A 205 5.34 29.94 21.14
C PRO A 205 6.46 30.17 22.18
N ASP A 206 7.13 29.10 22.64
CA ASP A 206 8.20 29.19 23.62
C ASP A 206 9.49 28.50 23.13
N LEU A 207 10.51 29.32 22.89
CA LEU A 207 11.89 29.09 23.34
C LEU A 207 12.55 30.47 23.54
N PRO A 208 12.89 30.88 24.77
CA PRO A 208 13.76 32.02 25.01
C PRO A 208 15.19 31.79 24.49
#